data_AF-A0A2K3J1B9-F1
#
_entry.id   AF-A0A2K3J1B9-F1
#
_cell.length_a   1.000
_cell.length_b   1.000
_cell.length_c   1.000
_cell.angle_alpha   90.00
_cell.angle_beta   90.00
_cell.angle_gamma   90.00
#
_symmetry.space_group_name_H-M   'P 1'
#
loop_
_entity.id
_entity.type
_entity.pdbx_description
1 polymer ?
#
loop_
_entity_poly.entity_id
_entity_poly.type
_entity_poly.pdbx_seq_one_letter_code
_entity_poly.pdbx_strand_id
1 'polypeptide(L)' 'MNERDIKEFLEDFKKGDVQKKMDMWFYALEQIEIWDEIMDQMSKIARIQMMKEGGKPALVEE' A
#
# COMPACT_ATOMS: atom_id res chain seq x y z
N MET A 1 5.40 -2.18 -6.24
CA MET A 1 6.20 -1.48 -7.27
C MET A 1 7.60 -1.28 -6.71
N ASN A 2 8.63 -1.63 -7.48
CA ASN A 2 10.00 -1.27 -7.15
C ASN A 2 10.30 0.18 -7.60
N GLU A 3 11.47 0.71 -7.27
CA GLU A 3 11.85 2.10 -7.63
C GLU A 3 11.82 2.38 -9.14
N ARG A 4 12.17 1.38 -9.96
CA ARG A 4 12.14 1.52 -11.42
C ARG A 4 10.70 1.67 -11.91
N ASP A 5 9.79 0.84 -11.40
CA ASP A 5 8.37 0.91 -11.78
C ASP A 5 7.76 2.27 -11.40
N ILE A 6 8.15 2.84 -10.25
CA ILE A 6 7.70 4.18 -9.82
C ILE A 6 8.20 5.25 -10.80
N LYS A 7 9.47 5.20 -11.19
CA LYS A 7 10.03 6.16 -12.15
C LYS A 7 9.33 6.08 -13.50
N GLU A 8 9.10 4.87 -14.00
CA GLU A 8 8.39 4.65 -15.27
C GLU A 8 6.95 5.19 -15.20
N PHE A 9 6.21 4.91 -14.13
CA PHE A 9 4.87 5.42 -13.93
C PHE A 9 4.82 6.95 -13.90
N LEU A 10 5.76 7.60 -13.21
CA LEU A 10 5.82 9.06 -13.15
C LEU A 10 6.25 9.69 -14.50
N GLU A 11 7.10 9.04 -15.27
CA GLU A 11 7.45 9.48 -16.62
C GLU A 11 6.25 9.39 -17.57
N ASP A 12 5.48 8.31 -17.49
CA ASP A 12 4.24 8.15 -18.26
C ASP A 12 3.19 9.18 -17.85
N PHE A 13 3.09 9.48 -16.55
CA PHE A 13 2.23 10.54 -16.04
C PHE A 13 2.62 11.89 -16.62
N LYS A 14 3.91 12.27 -16.62
CA LYS A 14 4.38 13.55 -17.18
C LYS A 14 4.01 13.71 -18.66
N LYS A 15 4.20 12.64 -19.44
CA LYS A 15 3.96 12.60 -20.90
C LYS A 15 2.48 12.49 -21.26
N GLY A 16 1.62 12.07 -20.34
CA GLY A 16 0.18 11.96 -20.56
C GLY A 16 -0.51 13.30 -20.78
N ASP A 17 -1.62 13.26 -21.52
CA ASP A 17 -2.57 14.36 -21.57
C ASP A 17 -3.34 14.49 -20.24
N VAL A 18 -4.21 15.50 -20.14
CA VAL A 18 -4.95 15.79 -18.90
C VAL A 18 -5.85 14.61 -18.51
N GLN A 19 -6.54 13.99 -19.47
CA GLN A 19 -7.43 12.87 -19.19
C GLN A 19 -6.65 11.68 -18.64
N LYS A 20 -5.57 11.28 -19.33
CA LYS A 20 -4.71 10.17 -18.89
C LYS A 20 -4.12 10.43 -17.51
N LYS A 21 -3.71 11.67 -17.22
CA LYS A 21 -3.22 12.06 -15.88
C LYS A 21 -4.29 11.85 -14.81
N MET A 22 -5.52 12.28 -15.07
CA MET A 22 -6.64 12.08 -14.15
C MET A 22 -6.93 10.59 -13.93
N ASP A 23 -6.97 9.79 -15.00
CA ASP A 23 -7.19 8.35 -14.91
C ASP A 23 -6.07 7.66 -14.09
N MET A 24 -4.82 8.01 -14.33
CA MET A 24 -3.67 7.49 -13.56
C MET A 24 -3.72 7.92 -12.10
N TRP A 25 -4.20 9.13 -11.80
CA TRP A 25 -4.37 9.61 -10.44
C TRP A 25 -5.50 8.87 -9.71
N PHE A 26 -6.65 8.69 -10.35
CA PHE A 26 -7.74 7.89 -9.79
C PHE A 26 -7.32 6.45 -9.54
N TYR A 27 -6.62 5.83 -10.48
CA TYR A 27 -6.03 4.51 -10.29
C TYR A 27 -5.16 4.45 -9.04
N ALA A 28 -4.26 5.43 -8.84
CA ALA A 28 -3.41 5.48 -7.66
C ALA A 28 -4.21 5.65 -6.35
N LEU A 29 -5.29 6.44 -6.35
CA LEU A 29 -6.19 6.60 -5.19
C LEU A 29 -6.90 5.29 -4.85
N GLU A 30 -7.42 4.57 -5.85
CA GLU A 30 -8.05 3.26 -5.64
C GLU A 30 -7.06 2.23 -5.08
N GLN A 31 -5.80 2.26 -5.52
CA GLN A 31 -4.78 1.39 -4.96
C GLN A 31 -4.54 1.68 -3.47
N ILE A 32 -4.59 2.95 -3.03
CA ILE A 32 -4.43 3.31 -1.61
C ILE A 32 -5.53 2.68 -0.76
N GLU A 33 -6.78 2.75 -1.22
CA GLU A 33 -7.93 2.17 -0.50
C GLU A 33 -7.78 0.65 -0.32
N ILE A 34 -7.38 -0.05 -1.39
CA ILE A 34 -7.11 -1.50 -1.35
C ILE A 34 -5.99 -1.82 -0.35
N TRP A 35 -4.90 -1.06 -0.38
CA TRP A 35 -3.80 -1.28 0.56
C TRP A 35 -4.19 -1.01 2.00
N ASP A 36 -5.04 -0.01 2.26
CA ASP A 36 -5.54 0.28 3.61
C ASP A 36 -6.39 -0.86 4.16
N GLU A 37 -7.31 -1.42 3.34
CA GLU A 37 -8.10 -2.58 3.73
C GLU A 37 -7.21 -3.81 4.02
N ILE A 38 -6.22 -4.08 3.17
CA ILE A 38 -5.27 -5.17 3.39
C ILE A 38 -4.53 -4.98 4.71
N MET A 39 -4.06 -3.76 5.00
CA MET A 39 -3.32 -3.45 6.22
C MET A 39 -4.19 -3.58 7.47
N ASP A 40 -5.46 -3.19 7.41
CA ASP A 40 -6.42 -3.42 8.50
C ASP A 40 -6.62 -4.92 8.76
N GLN A 41 -6.80 -5.72 7.70
CA GLN A 41 -6.93 -7.17 7.82
C GLN A 41 -5.65 -7.82 8.40
N MET A 42 -4.47 -7.42 7.93
CA MET A 42 -3.18 -7.87 8.47
C MET A 42 -3.06 -7.53 9.96
N SER A 43 -3.44 -6.32 10.35
CA SER A 43 -3.41 -5.87 11.75
C SER A 43 -4.35 -6.70 12.63
N LYS A 44 -5.55 -7.02 12.14
CA LYS A 44 -6.49 -7.90 12.85
C LYS A 44 -5.91 -9.29 13.05
N ILE A 45 -5.33 -9.87 12.00
CA ILE A 45 -4.70 -11.20 12.05
C ILE A 45 -3.56 -11.21 13.09
N ALA A 46 -2.67 -10.21 13.03
CA ALA A 46 -1.54 -10.10 13.96
C ALA A 46 -2.01 -9.99 15.41
N ARG A 47 -3.05 -9.19 15.69
CA ARG A 47 -3.65 -9.07 17.04
C ARG A 47 -4.24 -10.39 17.52
N ILE A 48 -5.00 -11.09 16.68
CA ILE A 48 -5.58 -12.40 17.02
C ILE A 48 -4.47 -13.42 17.31
N GLN A 49 -3.41 -13.43 16.50
CA GLN A 49 -2.27 -14.33 16.71
C GLN A 49 -1.56 -14.02 18.03
N MET A 50 -1.29 -12.74 18.32
CA MET A 50 -0.70 -12.30 19.59
C MET A 50 -1.53 -12.74 20.81
N MET A 51 -2.87 -12.65 20.73
CA MET A 51 -3.76 -13.12 21.79
C MET A 51 -3.70 -14.65 21.96
N LYS A 52 -3.63 -15.40 20.85
CA LYS A 52 -3.53 -16.87 20.88
C LYS A 52 -2.20 -17.37 21.44
N GLU A 53 -1.11 -16.65 21.17
CA GLU A 53 0.26 -17.02 21.59
C GLU A 53 0.62 -16.54 23.01
N GLY A 54 -0.33 -15.97 23.77
CA GLY A 54 -0.12 -15.62 25.18
C GLY A 54 0.64 -14.32 25.43
N GLY A 55 0.73 -13.43 24.42
CA GLY A 55 1.15 -12.04 24.62
C GLY A 55 2.58 -11.83 25.10
N LYS A 56 3.57 -12.09 24.25
CA LYS A 56 4.82 -11.32 24.28
C LYS A 56 5.03 -10.69 22.91
N PRO A 57 4.95 -9.35 22.77
CA PRO A 57 5.35 -8.71 21.53
C PRO A 57 6.84 -9.01 21.34
N ALA A 58 7.20 -9.64 20.22
CA ALA A 58 8.56 -9.59 19.75
C ALA A 58 8.86 -8.12 19.49
N LEU A 59 9.59 -7.49 20.41
CA LEU A 59 10.09 -6.14 20.23
C LEU A 59 10.88 -6.15 18.92
N VAL A 60 10.37 -5.44 17.93
CA VAL A 60 11.14 -5.10 16.75
C VAL A 60 12.15 -4.08 17.26
N GLU A 61 13.37 -4.54 17.53
CA GLU A 61 14.49 -3.66 17.84
C GLU A 61 14.74 -2.75 16.62
N GLU A 62 14.70 -1.44 16.86
CA GLU A 62 15.06 -0.39 15.89
C GLU A 62 16.58 -0.35 15.62
#